data_AF-A0AAW0GDP6-F1
#
_entry.id   AF-A0AAW0GDP6-F1
#
_cell.length_a   1.000
_cell.length_b   1.000
_cell.length_c   1.000
_cell.angle_alpha   90.00
_cell.angle_beta   90.00
_cell.angle_gamma   90.00
#
_symmetry.space_group_name_H-M   'P 1'
#
loop_
_entity.id
_entity.type
_entity.pdbx_description
1 polymer ?
#
loop_
_entity_poly.entity_id
_entity_poly.type
_entity_poly.pdbx_seq_one_letter_code
_entity_poly.pdbx_strand_id
1 'polypeptide(L)'
;MAATTLSGVIRVSPRGSVNVLKQRFVRLARNSSLPPRGSPTYNLAIRHRHAAVLGICAIINSYPYTVERWMPHLIADVLAEHTYDPAPISSTARKCASDFRKTHQDTWHEDSKKFTEDQLSALATLISGSSYYA
;
A
#
# COMPACT_ATOMS: atom_id res chain seq x y z
N MET A 1 -7.85 0.06 -13.07
CA MET A 1 -8.61 1.24 -13.54
C MET A 1 -9.26 1.99 -12.37
N ALA A 2 -10.13 1.38 -11.56
CA ALA A 2 -10.78 2.08 -10.43
C ALA A 2 -9.81 2.75 -9.43
N ALA A 3 -8.74 2.05 -9.02
CA ALA A 3 -7.74 2.61 -8.10
C ALA A 3 -6.99 3.81 -8.71
N THR A 4 -6.73 3.79 -10.02
CA THR A 4 -6.09 4.89 -10.74
C THR A 4 -6.99 6.12 -10.79
N THR A 5 -8.28 5.94 -11.09
CA THR A 5 -9.27 7.02 -11.04
C THR A 5 -9.41 7.60 -9.63
N LEU A 6 -9.46 6.74 -8.61
CA LEU A 6 -9.54 7.16 -7.21
C LEU A 6 -8.31 7.98 -6.79
N SER A 7 -7.10 7.58 -7.22
CA SER A 7 -5.88 8.35 -7.00
C SER A 7 -5.98 9.77 -7.56
N GLY A 8 -6.53 9.92 -8.77
CA GLY A 8 -6.81 11.24 -9.37
C GLY A 8 -7.81 12.08 -8.57
N VAL A 9 -8.91 11.46 -8.10
CA VAL A 9 -9.92 12.13 -7.27
C VAL A 9 -9.33 12.57 -5.92
N ILE A 10 -8.52 11.72 -5.28
CA ILE A 10 -7.87 12.04 -3.99
C ILE A 10 -6.94 13.24 -4.14
N ARG A 11 -6.20 13.35 -5.25
CA ARG A 11 -5.27 14.45 -5.48
C ARG A 11 -5.95 15.82 -5.48
N VAL A 12 -7.20 15.91 -5.96
CA VAL A 12 -7.99 17.14 -5.98
C VAL A 12 -8.92 17.29 -4.76
N SER A 13 -8.90 16.33 -3.84
CA SER A 13 -9.76 16.35 -2.65
C SER A 13 -9.16 17.18 -1.51
N PRO A 14 -9.99 17.75 -0.62
CA PRO A 14 -9.51 18.40 0.60
C PRO A 14 -8.70 17.43 1.48
N ARG A 15 -7.63 17.94 2.13
CA ARG A 15 -6.72 17.13 2.96
C ARG A 15 -7.45 16.35 4.08
N GLY A 16 -8.55 16.89 4.61
CA GLY A 16 -9.37 16.21 5.62
C GLY A 16 -9.97 14.88 5.11
N SER A 17 -10.41 14.83 3.86
CA SER A 17 -11.02 13.65 3.25
C SER A 17 -10.03 12.49 3.10
N VAL A 18 -8.75 12.80 2.89
CA VAL A 18 -7.69 11.79 2.74
C VAL A 18 -7.47 11.01 4.03
N ASN A 19 -7.52 11.68 5.19
CA ASN A 19 -7.39 11.01 6.48
C ASN A 19 -8.55 10.05 6.75
N VAL A 20 -9.77 10.44 6.40
CA VAL A 20 -10.97 9.59 6.53
C VAL A 20 -10.86 8.36 5.63
N LEU A 21 -10.46 8.55 4.37
CA LEU A 21 -10.27 7.45 3.41
C LEU A 21 -9.17 6.50 3.85
N LYS A 22 -8.03 7.04 4.31
CA LYS A 22 -6.93 6.25 4.88
C LYS A 22 -7.41 5.36 6.02
N GLN A 23 -8.07 5.93 7.02
CA GLN A 23 -8.60 5.17 8.16
C GLN A 23 -9.59 4.09 7.70
N ARG A 24 -10.47 4.40 6.74
CA ARG A 24 -11.43 3.45 6.19
C ARG A 24 -10.73 2.26 5.54
N PHE A 25 -9.74 2.49 4.66
CA PHE A 25 -9.07 1.40 3.96
C PHE A 25 -8.14 0.58 4.87
N VAL A 26 -7.43 1.22 5.82
CA VAL A 26 -6.64 0.51 6.83
C VAL A 26 -7.54 -0.40 7.68
N ARG A 27 -8.72 0.10 8.10
CA ARG A 27 -9.69 -0.72 8.84
C ARG A 27 -10.22 -1.88 8.01
N LEU A 28 -10.53 -1.65 6.73
CA LEU A 28 -10.99 -2.71 5.82
C LEU A 28 -9.92 -3.79 5.63
N ALA A 29 -8.65 -3.39 5.47
CA ALA A 29 -7.53 -4.31 5.34
C ALA A 29 -7.39 -5.20 6.58
N ARG A 30 -7.39 -4.60 7.78
CA ARG A 30 -7.28 -5.32 9.07
C ARG A 30 -8.46 -6.26 9.33
N ASN A 31 -9.68 -5.83 9.02
CA ASN A 31 -10.88 -6.62 9.30
C ASN A 31 -11.13 -7.74 8.28
N SER A 32 -10.45 -7.71 7.13
CA SER A 32 -10.60 -8.74 6.10
C SER A 32 -9.78 -9.97 6.46
N SER A 33 -10.38 -11.01 7.06
CA SER A 33 -9.67 -12.29 7.27
C SER A 33 -9.83 -13.20 6.05
N LEU A 34 -8.78 -13.93 5.69
CA LEU A 34 -8.83 -14.92 4.61
C LEU A 34 -9.21 -16.29 5.20
N PRO A 35 -10.35 -16.88 4.79
CA PRO A 35 -10.72 -18.23 5.23
C PRO A 35 -9.81 -19.27 4.58
N PRO A 36 -9.87 -20.55 5.02
CA PRO A 36 -9.11 -21.63 4.40
C PRO A 36 -9.35 -21.76 2.89
N ARG A 37 -8.31 -22.15 2.17
CA ARG A 37 -8.35 -22.38 0.72
C ARG A 37 -9.38 -23.49 0.42
N GLY A 38 -10.45 -23.15 -0.28
CA GLY A 38 -11.56 -24.07 -0.60
C GLY A 38 -12.91 -23.66 -0.02
N SER A 39 -12.95 -22.70 0.92
CA SER A 39 -14.22 -22.13 1.37
C SER A 39 -14.96 -21.44 0.21
N PRO A 40 -16.29 -21.57 0.10
CA PRO A 40 -17.07 -20.83 -0.90
C PRO A 40 -16.93 -19.30 -0.74
N THR A 41 -16.62 -18.81 0.46
CA THR A 41 -16.41 -17.39 0.75
C THR A 41 -14.99 -16.90 0.45
N TYR A 42 -14.06 -17.79 0.10
CA TYR A 42 -12.65 -17.46 -0.10
C TYR A 42 -12.43 -16.40 -1.19
N ASN A 43 -13.07 -16.58 -2.35
CA ASN A 43 -12.96 -15.62 -3.46
C ASN A 43 -13.54 -14.26 -3.10
N LEU A 44 -14.62 -14.23 -2.32
CA LEU A 44 -15.23 -12.99 -1.83
C LEU A 44 -14.29 -12.28 -0.85
N ALA A 45 -13.72 -13.02 0.10
CA ALA A 45 -12.75 -12.49 1.07
C ALA A 45 -11.50 -11.91 0.37
N ILE A 46 -10.97 -12.60 -0.64
CA ILE A 46 -9.87 -12.09 -1.47
C ILE A 46 -10.26 -10.76 -2.13
N ARG A 47 -11.44 -10.68 -2.75
CA ARG A 47 -11.88 -9.43 -3.40
C ARG A 47 -12.00 -8.28 -2.40
N HIS A 48 -12.54 -8.53 -1.21
CA HIS A 48 -12.64 -7.52 -0.16
C HIS A 48 -11.28 -7.03 0.33
N ARG A 49 -10.36 -7.96 0.60
CA ARG A 49 -8.99 -7.63 1.02
C ARG A 49 -8.24 -6.89 -0.09
N HIS A 50 -8.35 -7.36 -1.33
CA HIS A 50 -7.73 -6.72 -2.50
C HIS A 50 -8.26 -5.31 -2.73
N ALA A 51 -9.57 -5.08 -2.56
CA ALA A 51 -10.16 -3.75 -2.66
C ALA A 51 -9.58 -2.79 -1.60
N ALA A 52 -9.32 -3.27 -0.38
CA ALA A 52 -8.69 -2.47 0.66
C ALA A 52 -7.25 -2.08 0.26
N VAL A 53 -6.45 -3.04 -0.20
CA VAL A 53 -5.07 -2.80 -0.67
C VAL A 53 -5.05 -1.85 -1.87
N LEU A 54 -5.95 -2.01 -2.83
CA LEU A 54 -6.09 -1.09 -3.97
C LEU A 54 -6.41 0.35 -3.52
N GLY A 55 -7.25 0.51 -2.50
CA GLY A 55 -7.55 1.82 -1.91
C GLY A 55 -6.34 2.47 -1.24
N ILE A 56 -5.56 1.68 -0.49
CA ILE A 56 -4.30 2.12 0.10
C ILE A 56 -3.31 2.55 -0.99
N CYS A 57 -3.16 1.75 -2.04
CA CYS A 57 -2.30 2.08 -3.18
C CYS A 57 -2.76 3.36 -3.89
N ALA A 58 -4.07 3.57 -4.04
CA ALA A 58 -4.62 4.78 -4.64
C ALA A 58 -4.27 6.05 -3.82
N ILE A 59 -4.31 5.95 -2.48
CA ILE A 59 -3.90 7.03 -1.59
C ILE A 59 -2.41 7.33 -1.77
N ILE A 60 -1.53 6.32 -1.72
CA ILE A 60 -0.08 6.52 -1.90
C ILE A 60 0.21 7.18 -3.25
N ASN A 61 -0.34 6.63 -4.33
CA ASN A 61 -0.12 7.13 -5.69
C ASN A 61 -0.73 8.51 -5.96
N SER A 62 -1.63 9.01 -5.09
CA SER A 62 -2.18 10.35 -5.21
C SER A 62 -1.17 11.45 -4.87
N TYR A 63 -0.10 11.12 -4.14
CA TYR A 63 1.01 12.00 -3.73
C TYR A 63 2.32 11.62 -4.43
N PRO A 64 2.47 11.84 -5.74
CA PRO A 64 3.76 11.65 -6.38
C PRO A 64 4.73 12.75 -5.91
N TYR A 65 6.03 12.44 -5.87
CA TYR A 65 7.11 13.38 -5.55
C TYR A 65 7.04 14.02 -4.15
N THR A 66 6.16 13.54 -3.27
CA THR A 66 5.93 14.12 -1.95
C THR A 66 5.69 13.03 -0.93
N VAL A 67 6.54 12.95 0.09
CA VAL A 67 6.33 12.04 1.23
C VAL A 67 5.71 12.77 2.41
N GLU A 68 4.43 12.44 2.67
CA GLU A 68 3.67 12.88 3.84
C GLU A 68 4.03 12.07 5.09
N ARG A 69 3.85 12.66 6.29
CA ARG A 69 4.26 12.05 7.57
C ARG A 69 3.62 10.68 7.85
N TRP A 70 2.41 10.44 7.34
CA TRP A 70 1.68 9.18 7.53
C TRP A 70 2.04 8.12 6.49
N MET A 71 2.77 8.48 5.42
CA MET A 71 3.04 7.59 4.29
C MET A 71 4.05 6.49 4.60
N PRO A 72 5.16 6.76 5.33
CA PRO A 72 6.09 5.70 5.76
C PRO A 72 5.40 4.57 6.51
N HIS A 73 4.57 4.90 7.50
CA HIS A 73 3.76 3.92 8.25
C HIS A 73 2.80 3.14 7.35
N LEU A 74 2.13 3.82 6.41
CA LEU A 74 1.17 3.17 5.52
C LEU A 74 1.85 2.17 4.55
N ILE A 75 3.07 2.46 4.10
CA ILE A 75 3.81 1.59 3.19
C ILE A 75 4.49 0.45 3.95
N ALA A 76 5.31 0.78 4.96
CA ALA A 76 6.14 -0.20 5.63
C ALA A 76 5.39 -1.08 6.62
N ASP A 77 4.37 -0.55 7.29
CA ASP A 77 3.71 -1.29 8.39
C ASP A 77 2.38 -1.89 7.95
N VAL A 78 1.65 -1.23 7.03
CA VAL A 78 0.36 -1.75 6.54
C VAL A 78 0.52 -2.51 5.23
N LEU A 79 1.16 -1.92 4.22
CA LEU A 79 1.26 -2.54 2.89
C LEU A 79 2.20 -3.76 2.89
N ALA A 80 3.23 -3.78 3.74
CA ALA A 80 4.16 -4.89 3.86
C ALA A 80 3.50 -6.20 4.30
N GLU A 81 2.56 -6.14 5.25
CA GLU A 81 1.80 -7.31 5.72
C GLU A 81 1.07 -8.03 4.58
N HIS A 82 0.64 -7.27 3.56
CA HIS A 82 -0.10 -7.78 2.41
C HIS A 82 0.77 -8.39 1.31
N THR A 83 2.09 -8.49 1.50
CA THR A 83 2.97 -9.18 0.53
C THR A 83 2.99 -10.69 0.65
N TYR A 84 2.53 -11.22 1.78
CA TYR A 84 2.36 -12.65 2.01
C TYR A 84 0.97 -13.15 1.60
N ASP A 85 0.05 -12.23 1.26
CA ASP A 85 -1.28 -12.58 0.79
C ASP A 85 -1.25 -13.26 -0.61
N PRO A 86 -2.25 -14.10 -0.92
CA PRO A 86 -2.35 -14.73 -2.23
C PRO A 86 -2.49 -13.69 -3.35
N ALA A 87 -2.00 -14.04 -4.55
CA ALA A 87 -2.25 -13.24 -5.74
C ALA A 87 -3.77 -13.07 -5.95
N PRO A 88 -4.24 -11.87 -6.35
CA PRO A 88 -3.50 -10.72 -6.87
C PRO A 88 -3.08 -9.66 -5.81
N ILE A 89 -3.25 -9.93 -4.52
CA ILE A 89 -3.06 -8.92 -3.46
C ILE A 89 -1.58 -8.57 -3.33
N SER A 90 -0.72 -9.57 -3.15
CA SER A 90 0.72 -9.39 -3.00
C SER A 90 1.38 -8.72 -4.22
N SER A 91 0.97 -9.09 -5.43
CA SER A 91 1.49 -8.45 -6.65
C SER A 91 1.09 -6.98 -6.74
N THR A 92 -0.11 -6.62 -6.28
CA THR A 92 -0.58 -5.24 -6.23
C THR A 92 0.21 -4.42 -5.21
N ALA A 93 0.45 -4.97 -4.01
CA ALA A 93 1.22 -4.31 -2.96
C ALA A 93 2.66 -4.01 -3.43
N ARG A 94 3.36 -5.02 -3.99
CA ARG A 94 4.72 -4.85 -4.53
C ARG A 94 4.78 -3.84 -5.66
N LYS A 95 3.81 -3.88 -6.58
CA LYS A 95 3.71 -2.90 -7.67
C LYS A 95 3.57 -1.48 -7.13
N CYS A 96 2.72 -1.26 -6.13
CA CYS A 96 2.56 0.05 -5.51
C CYS A 96 3.87 0.55 -4.87
N ALA A 97 4.60 -0.31 -4.15
CA ALA A 97 5.88 0.06 -3.56
C ALA A 97 6.94 0.41 -4.63
N SER A 98 6.99 -0.36 -5.72
CA SER A 98 7.84 -0.05 -6.89
C SER A 98 7.48 1.29 -7.52
N ASP A 99 6.19 1.54 -7.77
CA ASP A 99 5.72 2.78 -8.41
C ASP A 99 5.99 4.01 -7.51
N PHE A 100 5.82 3.85 -6.19
CA PHE A 100 6.23 4.84 -5.20
C PHE A 100 7.73 5.15 -5.30
N ARG A 101 8.59 4.13 -5.28
CA ARG A 101 10.06 4.33 -5.34
C ARG A 101 10.50 5.01 -6.64
N LYS A 102 9.90 4.64 -7.78
CA LYS A 102 10.17 5.24 -9.09
C LYS A 102 9.81 6.72 -9.12
N THR A 103 8.65 7.09 -8.58
CA THR A 103 8.21 8.50 -8.56
C THR A 103 9.00 9.37 -7.59
N HIS A 104 9.69 8.79 -6.60
CA HIS A 104 10.51 9.53 -5.62
C HIS A 104 12.01 9.27 -5.83
N GLN A 105 12.42 8.84 -7.03
CA GLN A 105 13.80 8.44 -7.28
C GLN A 105 14.78 9.62 -7.15
N ASP A 106 14.44 10.75 -7.78
CA ASP A 106 15.31 11.94 -7.84
C ASP A 106 15.47 12.60 -6.45
N THR A 107 14.41 12.61 -5.65
CA THR A 107 14.37 13.23 -4.31
C THR A 107 14.66 12.23 -3.17
N TRP A 108 15.05 11.00 -3.48
CA TRP A 108 15.14 9.93 -2.48
C TRP A 108 16.11 10.21 -1.33
N HIS A 109 17.19 10.93 -1.61
CA HIS A 109 18.18 11.30 -0.61
C HIS A 109 17.59 12.18 0.52
N GLU A 110 16.50 12.90 0.24
CA GLU A 110 15.72 13.64 1.25
C GLU A 110 14.54 12.82 1.74
N ASP A 111 13.79 12.19 0.84
CA ASP A 111 12.57 11.47 1.19
C ASP A 111 12.83 10.25 2.08
N SER A 112 13.96 9.56 1.90
CA SER A 112 14.38 8.45 2.76
C SER A 112 14.56 8.86 4.22
N LYS A 113 14.93 10.12 4.50
CA LYS A 113 15.09 10.64 5.88
C LYS A 113 13.76 10.74 6.64
N LYS A 114 12.63 10.65 5.93
CA LYS A 114 11.29 10.64 6.54
C LYS A 114 10.88 9.24 7.00
N PHE A 115 11.64 8.21 6.63
CA PHE A 115 11.44 6.83 7.06
C PHE A 115 12.43 6.50 8.17
N THR A 116 12.03 5.59 9.06
CA THR A 116 12.98 4.94 9.98
C THR A 116 13.76 3.86 9.25
N GLU A 117 14.87 3.39 9.85
CA GLU A 117 15.69 2.32 9.26
C GLU A 117 14.88 1.05 9.01
N ASP A 118 14.04 0.65 9.98
CA ASP A 118 13.14 -0.50 9.85
C ASP A 118 12.16 -0.34 8.68
N GLN A 119 11.60 0.87 8.51
CA GLN A 119 10.67 1.15 7.43
C GLN A 119 11.36 1.16 6.06
N LEU A 120 12.61 1.63 5.97
CA LEU A 120 13.40 1.54 4.75
C LEU A 120 13.73 0.10 4.38
N SER A 121 14.05 -0.73 5.38
CA SER A 121 14.29 -2.16 5.20
C SER A 121 13.03 -2.87 4.67
N ALA A 122 11.88 -2.64 5.32
CA ALA A 122 10.60 -3.18 4.87
C ALA A 122 10.25 -2.73 3.44
N LEU A 123 10.48 -1.46 3.10
CA LEU A 123 10.30 -0.95 1.74
C LEU A 123 11.24 -1.63 0.74
N ALA A 124 12.49 -1.87 1.10
CA ALA A 124 13.43 -2.58 0.23
C ALA A 124 12.94 -4.02 -0.04
N THR A 125 12.50 -4.75 1.00
CA THR A 125 11.93 -6.10 0.86
C THR A 125 10.65 -6.11 0.02
N LEU A 126 9.78 -5.09 0.19
CA LEU A 126 8.58 -4.90 -0.63
C LEU A 126 8.91 -4.79 -2.13
N ILE A 127 9.98 -4.08 -2.46
CA ILE A 127 10.37 -3.80 -3.85
C ILE A 127 11.13 -4.98 -4.47
N SER A 128 12.08 -5.57 -3.74
CA SER A 128 12.90 -6.67 -4.26
C SER A 128 12.11 -7.97 -4.39
N GLY A 129 11.08 -8.17 -3.55
CA GLY A 129 10.37 -9.45 -3.47
C GLY A 129 11.23 -10.60 -2.93
N SER A 130 12.50 -10.33 -2.60
CA SER A 130 13.43 -11.23 -1.93
C SER A 130 13.58 -10.76 -0.49
N SER A 131 13.19 -11.61 0.46
CA SER A 131 13.77 -11.53 1.79
C SER A 131 15.25 -11.87 1.64
N TYR A 132 16.15 -10.92 1.86
CA TYR A 132 17.59 -11.20 1.92
C TYR A 132 17.97 -12.07 3.15
N TYR A 133 16.97 -12.50 3.94
CA TYR A 133 17.07 -13.38 5.10
C TYR A 133 16.25 -14.67 4.94
N ALA A 134 16.30 -15.32 3.77
CA ALA A 134 15.72 -16.64 3.55
C ALA A 134 16.79 -17.65 3.12
#